data_AF-A0A100Y451-F1
#
_entry.id   AF-A0A100Y451-F1
#
_cell.length_a   1.000
_cell.length_b   1.000
_cell.length_c   1.000
_cell.angle_alpha   90.00
_cell.angle_beta   90.00
_cell.angle_gamma   90.00
#
_symmetry.space_group_name_H-M   'P 1'
#
loop_
_entity.id
_entity.type
_entity.pdbx_description
1 polymer ?
#
loop_
_entity_poly.entity_id
_entity_poly.type
_entity_poly.pdbx_seq_one_letter_code
_entity_poly.pdbx_strand_id
1 'polypeptide(L)'
;MSSESTEVWTGWYRDRRGAEAIVITSQGRGVSTRVRGVRYGGGGFAALRAAEEDGGRPLAGCVLEWDLPLPVVHGGTTQQGTLSCLLALGEALPDGSPERVDLQLTLHCGGAAYESGVTGGDFEQALGRILRQLPAGTRFARDLLQAA
;
A
#
# COMPACT_ATOMS: atom_id res chain seq x y z
N MET A 1 -9.88 -15.20 21.24
CA MET A 1 -10.38 -13.95 20.61
C MET A 1 -9.18 -13.25 20.01
N SER A 2 -8.97 -13.37 18.69
CA SER A 2 -7.90 -12.64 18.02
C SER A 2 -8.38 -11.20 17.86
N SER A 3 -7.72 -10.25 18.53
CA SER A 3 -7.96 -8.84 18.31
C SER A 3 -7.53 -8.52 16.87
N GLU A 4 -8.49 -8.37 15.95
CA GLU A 4 -8.20 -7.82 14.63
C GLU A 4 -7.65 -6.41 14.84
N SER A 5 -6.34 -6.27 14.67
CA SER A 5 -5.65 -5.01 14.88
C SER A 5 -5.96 -4.12 13.68
N THR A 6 -6.66 -3.02 13.93
CA THR A 6 -6.91 -2.00 12.90
C THR A 6 -5.68 -1.13 12.79
N GLU A 7 -5.12 -1.06 11.59
CA GLU A 7 -4.03 -0.12 11.29
C GLU A 7 -4.57 1.10 10.55
N VAL A 8 -3.98 2.25 10.85
CA VAL A 8 -4.37 3.52 10.26
C VAL A 8 -3.12 4.27 9.80
N TRP A 9 -3.12 4.68 8.54
CA TRP A 9 -2.02 5.44 7.93
C TRP A 9 -2.57 6.68 7.24
N THR A 10 -1.84 7.78 7.33
CA THR A 10 -2.13 9.00 6.58
C THR A 10 -1.39 8.95 5.25
N GLY A 11 -2.05 9.39 4.19
CA GLY A 11 -1.48 9.44 2.86
C GLY A 11 -2.01 10.59 2.03
N TRP A 12 -1.64 10.59 0.76
CA TRP A 12 -2.08 11.52 -0.26
C TRP A 12 -2.72 10.77 -1.41
N TYR A 13 -3.88 11.26 -1.85
CA TYR A 13 -4.48 10.95 -3.13
C TYR A 13 -4.19 12.09 -4.10
N ARG A 14 -3.82 11.77 -5.35
CA ARG A 14 -3.68 12.74 -6.44
C ARG A 14 -4.32 12.24 -7.72
N ASP A 15 -5.08 13.09 -8.37
CA ASP A 15 -5.55 12.88 -9.74
C ASP A 15 -5.41 14.18 -10.56
N ARG A 16 -5.95 14.19 -11.78
CA ARG A 16 -5.95 15.36 -12.65
C ARG A 16 -6.66 16.61 -12.09
N ARG A 17 -7.46 16.46 -11.02
CA ARG A 17 -8.22 17.54 -10.38
C ARG A 17 -7.53 18.09 -9.13
N GLY A 18 -6.44 17.47 -8.67
CA GLY A 18 -5.63 17.95 -7.56
C GLY A 18 -5.31 16.87 -6.52
N ALA A 19 -4.85 17.32 -5.36
CA ALA A 19 -4.44 16.46 -4.26
C ALA A 19 -5.41 16.53 -3.07
N GLU A 20 -5.58 15.42 -2.36
CA GLU A 20 -6.35 15.34 -1.11
C GLU A 20 -5.58 14.49 -0.10
N ALA A 21 -5.52 14.93 1.16
CA ALA A 21 -5.01 14.11 2.24
C ALA A 21 -6.05 13.03 2.59
N ILE A 22 -5.61 11.79 2.68
CA ILE A 22 -6.47 10.64 2.93
C ILE A 22 -6.02 9.88 4.17
N VAL A 23 -6.96 9.11 4.71
CA VAL A 23 -6.69 8.10 5.74
C VAL A 23 -6.92 6.74 5.11
N ILE A 24 -5.94 5.86 5.26
CA ILE A 24 -6.00 4.47 4.85
C ILE A 24 -6.15 3.63 6.11
N THR A 25 -7.14 2.75 6.11
CA THR A 25 -7.39 1.80 7.18
C THR A 25 -7.18 0.40 6.67
N SER A 26 -6.41 -0.41 7.40
CA SER A 26 -6.26 -1.85 7.15
C SER A 26 -6.84 -2.65 8.30
N GLN A 27 -7.65 -3.66 7.97
CA GLN A 27 -8.25 -4.60 8.92
C GLN A 27 -8.17 -6.01 8.33
N GLY A 28 -7.33 -6.86 8.91
CA GLY A 28 -7.09 -8.21 8.41
C GLY A 28 -6.54 -8.17 6.98
N ARG A 29 -7.33 -8.68 6.02
CA ARG A 29 -7.00 -8.62 4.58
C ARG A 29 -7.56 -7.41 3.84
N GLY A 30 -8.43 -6.65 4.48
CA GLY A 30 -9.12 -5.54 3.85
C GLY A 30 -8.36 -4.23 4.00
N VAL A 31 -8.34 -3.44 2.94
CA VAL A 31 -7.96 -2.03 2.98
C VAL A 31 -9.15 -1.15 2.61
N SER A 32 -9.21 0.02 3.21
CA SER A 32 -10.20 1.04 2.87
C SER A 32 -9.64 2.44 2.99
N THR A 33 -10.22 3.36 2.23
CA THR A 33 -9.89 4.79 2.31
C THR A 33 -11.10 5.62 1.89
N ARG A 34 -11.09 6.92 2.20
CA ARG A 34 -12.10 7.87 1.71
C ARG A 34 -11.42 8.92 0.86
N VAL A 35 -11.91 9.09 -0.37
CA VAL A 35 -11.41 10.09 -1.32
C VAL A 35 -12.58 10.95 -1.75
N ARG A 36 -12.51 12.26 -1.56
CA ARG A 36 -13.55 13.24 -1.94
C ARG A 36 -14.93 12.88 -1.41
N GLY A 37 -14.96 12.32 -0.20
CA GLY A 37 -16.21 11.90 0.42
C GLY A 37 -16.74 10.53 -0.02
N VAL A 38 -16.09 9.81 -0.92
CA VAL A 38 -16.48 8.46 -1.37
C VAL A 38 -15.64 7.41 -0.66
N ARG A 39 -16.25 6.36 -0.13
CA ARG A 39 -15.52 5.26 0.53
C ARG A 39 -15.11 4.22 -0.50
N TYR A 40 -13.82 3.90 -0.51
CA TYR A 40 -13.24 2.81 -1.28
C TYR A 40 -12.80 1.68 -0.35
N GLY A 41 -13.06 0.43 -0.73
CA GLY A 41 -12.65 -0.75 0.01
C GLY A 41 -12.31 -1.92 -0.92
N GLY A 42 -11.47 -2.84 -0.46
CA GLY A 42 -11.09 -4.04 -1.21
C GLY A 42 -10.17 -4.96 -0.42
N GLY A 43 -9.95 -6.17 -0.93
CA GLY A 43 -9.02 -7.16 -0.35
C GLY A 43 -7.54 -6.88 -0.64
N GLY A 44 -7.18 -5.60 -0.76
CA GLY A 44 -5.86 -5.11 -1.17
C GLY A 44 -5.97 -3.78 -1.94
N PHE A 45 -4.87 -3.05 -2.04
CA PHE A 45 -4.87 -1.69 -2.62
C PHE A 45 -5.27 -1.65 -4.10
N ALA A 46 -4.85 -2.65 -4.88
CA ALA A 46 -5.23 -2.79 -6.29
C ALA A 46 -6.72 -3.14 -6.49
N ALA A 47 -7.40 -3.62 -5.44
CA ALA A 47 -8.80 -4.03 -5.46
C ALA A 47 -9.75 -2.96 -4.91
N LEU A 48 -9.26 -1.74 -4.62
CA LEU A 48 -10.08 -0.66 -4.07
C LEU A 48 -11.22 -0.25 -5.02
N ARG A 49 -12.45 -0.44 -4.54
CA ARG A 49 -13.68 -0.06 -5.24
C ARG A 49 -14.59 0.76 -4.35
N ALA A 50 -15.28 1.73 -4.93
CA ALA A 50 -16.31 2.46 -4.22
C ALA A 50 -17.42 1.49 -3.79
N ALA A 51 -18.12 1.83 -2.70
CA ALA A 51 -19.32 1.10 -2.35
C ALA A 51 -20.36 1.16 -3.48
N GLU A 52 -21.23 0.15 -3.60
CA GLU A 52 -22.29 0.11 -4.62
C GLU A 52 -23.21 1.34 -4.54
N GLU A 53 -23.48 1.83 -3.34
CA GLU A 53 -24.26 3.06 -3.09
C GLU A 53 -23.60 4.33 -3.66
N ASP A 54 -22.28 4.33 -3.80
CA ASP A 54 -21.48 5.39 -4.41
C ASP A 54 -21.18 5.10 -5.90
N GLY A 55 -21.89 4.13 -6.49
CA GLY A 55 -21.82 3.77 -7.91
C GLY A 55 -20.82 2.65 -8.24
N GLY A 56 -20.24 1.97 -7.24
CA GLY A 56 -19.42 0.76 -7.42
C GLY A 56 -18.13 0.95 -8.23
N ARG A 57 -17.77 2.21 -8.50
CA ARG A 57 -16.68 2.52 -9.44
C ARG A 57 -15.32 2.22 -8.80
N PRO A 58 -14.42 1.55 -9.52
CA PRO A 58 -13.05 1.36 -9.09
C PRO A 58 -12.30 2.69 -9.02
N LEU A 59 -11.29 2.72 -8.16
CA LEU A 59 -10.35 3.83 -8.12
C LEU A 59 -9.42 3.72 -9.35
N ALA A 60 -9.29 4.81 -10.11
CA ALA A 60 -8.52 4.85 -11.36
C ALA A 60 -8.06 6.28 -11.68
N GLY A 61 -7.06 6.40 -12.57
CA GLY A 61 -6.53 7.68 -13.07
C GLY A 61 -5.88 8.52 -11.98
N CYS A 62 -5.23 7.88 -11.02
CA CYS A 62 -4.75 8.53 -9.81
C CYS A 62 -3.49 7.88 -9.22
N VAL A 63 -2.89 8.58 -8.26
CA VAL A 63 -1.78 8.10 -7.44
C VAL A 63 -2.18 8.14 -5.97
N LEU A 64 -1.84 7.08 -5.25
CA LEU A 64 -1.91 7.00 -3.80
C LEU A 64 -0.47 6.92 -3.25
N GLU A 65 -0.14 7.77 -2.29
CA GLU A 65 1.16 7.81 -1.62
C GLU A 65 0.94 7.74 -0.11
N TRP A 66 1.62 6.83 0.59
CA TRP A 66 1.56 6.73 2.05
C TRP A 66 2.81 6.11 2.63
N ASP A 67 3.06 6.40 3.91
CA ASP A 67 4.15 5.79 4.67
C ASP A 67 3.57 4.87 5.74
N LEU A 68 4.22 3.73 5.97
CA LEU A 68 3.91 2.87 7.10
C LEU A 68 5.18 2.51 7.90
N PRO A 69 5.08 2.38 9.24
CA PRO A 69 6.18 1.86 10.04
C PRO A 69 6.44 0.38 9.73
N LEU A 70 7.67 0.06 9.34
CA LEU A 70 8.11 -1.30 9.05
C LEU A 70 9.40 -1.63 9.81
N PRO A 71 9.31 -2.23 11.01
CA PRO A 71 10.48 -2.66 11.74
C PRO A 71 11.16 -3.84 11.03
N VAL A 72 12.49 -3.80 10.96
CA VAL A 72 13.34 -4.78 10.31
C VAL A 72 14.17 -5.49 11.38
N VAL A 73 14.20 -6.81 11.35
CA VAL A 73 14.95 -7.65 12.32
C VAL A 73 16.14 -8.28 11.61
N HIS A 74 17.34 -8.09 12.16
CA HIS A 74 18.57 -8.72 11.70
C HIS A 74 19.45 -9.09 12.90
N GLY A 75 19.94 -10.33 12.95
CA GLY A 75 20.80 -10.79 14.05
C GLY A 75 20.18 -10.63 15.44
N GLY A 76 18.85 -10.79 15.56
CA GLY A 76 18.11 -10.60 16.81
C GLY A 76 17.87 -9.14 17.22
N THR A 77 18.39 -8.17 16.45
CA THR A 77 18.19 -6.73 16.71
C THR A 77 17.07 -6.20 15.83
N THR A 78 16.15 -5.44 16.42
CA THR A 78 15.09 -4.74 15.68
C THR A 78 15.53 -3.31 15.39
N GLN A 79 15.54 -2.94 14.12
CA GLN A 79 15.75 -1.59 13.64
C GLN A 79 14.41 -1.04 13.14
N GLN A 80 14.06 0.19 13.55
CA GLN A 80 12.88 0.85 13.01
C GLN A 80 13.15 1.32 11.58
N GLY A 81 12.19 1.06 10.70
CA GLY A 81 12.20 1.52 9.32
C GLY A 81 10.86 2.11 8.92
N THR A 82 10.87 2.87 7.83
CA THR A 82 9.67 3.41 7.19
C THR A 82 9.57 2.83 5.79
N LEU A 83 8.42 2.27 5.45
CA LEU A 83 8.11 1.84 4.10
C LEU A 83 7.25 2.91 3.42
N SER A 84 7.85 3.62 2.47
CA SER A 84 7.15 4.54 1.59
C SER A 84 6.52 3.76 0.44
N CYS A 85 5.23 3.97 0.24
CA CYS A 85 4.41 3.26 -0.73
C CYS A 85 3.86 4.26 -1.75
N LEU A 86 4.04 3.96 -3.04
CA LEU A 86 3.44 4.72 -4.14
C LEU A 86 2.70 3.73 -5.05
N LEU A 87 1.39 3.92 -5.18
CA LEU A 87 0.53 3.14 -6.08
C LEU A 87 -0.04 4.06 -7.15
N ALA A 88 0.36 3.85 -8.40
CA ALA A 88 -0.19 4.54 -9.55
C ALA A 88 -1.22 3.65 -10.26
N LEU A 89 -2.43 4.17 -10.41
CA LEU A 89 -3.55 3.52 -11.08
C LEU A 89 -3.83 4.24 -12.39
N GLY A 90 -3.77 3.50 -13.50
CA GLY A 90 -4.10 3.98 -14.84
C GLY A 90 -5.59 4.33 -14.97
N GLU A 91 -5.97 4.84 -16.14
CA GLU A 91 -7.37 5.17 -16.44
C GLU A 91 -8.27 3.93 -16.35
N ALA A 92 -9.56 4.15 -16.12
CA ALA A 92 -10.52 3.05 -16.05
C ALA A 92 -10.77 2.44 -17.44
N LEU A 93 -10.64 1.13 -17.56
CA LEU A 93 -11.05 0.35 -18.72
C LEU A 93 -12.60 0.18 -18.74
N PRO A 94 -13.19 -0.31 -19.86
CA PRO A 94 -14.64 -0.51 -19.95
C PRO A 94 -15.22 -1.47 -18.90
N ASP A 95 -14.43 -2.41 -18.39
CA ASP A 95 -14.79 -3.32 -17.30
C ASP A 95 -14.58 -2.69 -15.90
N GLY A 96 -14.16 -1.43 -15.87
CA GLY A 96 -13.81 -0.66 -14.69
C GLY A 96 -12.37 -0.88 -14.21
N SER A 97 -11.70 -1.99 -14.53
CA SER A 97 -10.35 -2.21 -14.02
C SER A 97 -9.40 -1.08 -14.46
N PRO A 98 -8.43 -0.68 -13.63
CA PRO A 98 -7.43 0.30 -14.05
C PRO A 98 -6.56 -0.32 -15.15
N GLU A 99 -6.28 0.46 -16.20
CA GLU A 99 -5.41 0.06 -17.34
C GLU A 99 -4.05 -0.44 -16.87
N ARG A 100 -3.55 0.14 -15.77
CA ARG A 100 -2.27 -0.18 -15.17
C ARG A 100 -2.36 -0.08 -13.65
N VAL A 101 -1.62 -0.96 -12.98
CA VAL A 101 -1.44 -0.93 -11.52
C VAL A 101 0.04 -1.02 -11.24
N ASP A 102 0.67 0.10 -10.95
CA ASP A 102 2.10 0.17 -10.65
C ASP A 102 2.30 0.44 -9.17
N LEU A 103 2.99 -0.47 -8.49
CA LEU A 103 3.40 -0.33 -7.11
C LEU A 103 4.91 -0.10 -7.05
N GLN A 104 5.31 0.92 -6.32
CA GLN A 104 6.69 1.16 -5.94
C GLN A 104 6.78 1.27 -4.41
N LEU A 105 7.71 0.51 -3.85
CA LEU A 105 8.04 0.52 -2.43
C LEU A 105 9.48 0.99 -2.23
N THR A 106 9.68 1.86 -1.24
CA THR A 106 11.01 2.26 -0.78
C THR A 106 11.08 2.06 0.73
N LEU A 107 11.98 1.19 1.18
CA LEU A 107 12.26 1.00 2.59
C LEU A 107 13.42 1.92 3.01
N HIS A 108 13.15 2.81 3.96
CA HIS A 108 14.16 3.61 4.64
C HIS A 108 14.50 2.94 5.99
N CYS A 109 15.72 2.44 6.13
CA CYS A 109 16.14 1.71 7.33
C CYS A 109 17.66 1.80 7.53
N GLY A 110 18.09 2.19 8.72
CA GLY A 110 19.52 2.24 9.07
C GLY A 110 20.32 3.26 8.24
N GLY A 111 19.68 4.35 7.82
CA GLY A 111 20.30 5.38 6.98
C GLY A 111 20.43 5.01 5.49
N ALA A 112 19.94 3.84 5.08
CA ALA A 112 19.90 3.40 3.68
C ALA A 112 18.46 3.39 3.14
N ALA A 113 18.34 3.43 1.81
CA ALA A 113 17.09 3.27 1.07
C ALA A 113 17.19 2.03 0.18
N TYR A 114 16.14 1.20 0.18
CA TYR A 114 16.04 -0.02 -0.62
C TYR A 114 14.76 0.02 -1.44
N GLU A 115 14.88 -0.09 -2.76
CA GLU A 115 13.75 0.15 -3.68
C GLU A 115 13.30 -1.16 -4.33
N SER A 116 11.99 -1.39 -4.44
CA SER A 116 11.44 -2.55 -5.15
C SER A 116 11.55 -2.42 -6.68
N GLY A 117 11.77 -1.20 -7.18
CA GLY A 117 11.41 -0.79 -8.54
C GLY A 117 9.89 -0.84 -8.76
N VAL A 118 9.45 -0.63 -10.00
CA VAL A 118 8.03 -0.72 -10.36
C VAL A 118 7.61 -2.19 -10.49
N THR A 119 6.53 -2.58 -9.80
CA THR A 119 5.88 -3.90 -9.90
C THR A 119 4.41 -3.76 -10.27
N GLY A 120 3.85 -4.79 -10.90
CA GLY A 120 2.42 -4.85 -11.21
C GLY A 120 1.59 -5.08 -9.94
N GLY A 121 1.32 -4.03 -9.17
CA GLY A 121 0.39 -3.99 -8.02
C GLY A 121 0.65 -4.92 -6.83
N ASP A 122 1.55 -5.89 -6.96
CA ASP A 122 1.78 -6.96 -5.98
C ASP A 122 2.77 -6.52 -4.90
N PHE A 123 2.24 -6.36 -3.69
CA PHE A 123 2.97 -5.91 -2.50
C PHE A 123 3.94 -6.97 -1.99
N GLU A 124 3.58 -8.25 -2.04
CA GLU A 124 4.43 -9.36 -1.59
C GLU A 124 5.67 -9.47 -2.49
N GLN A 125 5.48 -9.39 -3.80
CA GLN A 125 6.58 -9.41 -4.76
C GLN A 125 7.50 -8.21 -4.59
N ALA A 126 6.95 -7.00 -4.38
CA ALA A 126 7.72 -5.78 -4.16
C ALA A 126 8.54 -5.85 -2.86
N LEU A 127 7.94 -6.30 -1.75
CA LEU A 127 8.65 -6.53 -0.49
C LEU A 127 9.71 -7.62 -0.62
N GLY A 128 9.44 -8.69 -1.37
CA GLY A 128 10.42 -9.74 -1.65
C GLY A 128 11.65 -9.22 -2.39
N ARG A 129 11.50 -8.22 -3.28
CA ARG A 129 12.63 -7.55 -3.94
C ARG A 129 13.46 -6.71 -2.98
N ILE A 130 12.81 -5.98 -2.06
CA ILE A 130 13.49 -5.23 -1.00
C ILE A 130 14.25 -6.21 -0.09
N LEU A 131 13.61 -7.30 0.33
CA LEU A 131 14.22 -8.27 1.24
C LEU A 131 15.48 -8.91 0.65
N ARG A 132 15.52 -9.14 -0.67
CA ARG A 132 16.71 -9.66 -1.38
C ARG A 132 17.89 -8.67 -1.42
N GLN A 133 17.66 -7.38 -1.17
CA GLN A 133 18.72 -6.37 -1.08
C GLN A 133 19.27 -6.22 0.34
N LEU A 134 18.53 -6.69 1.34
CA LEU A 134 18.92 -6.62 2.73
C LEU A 134 19.94 -7.73 3.07
N PRO A 135 20.73 -7.56 4.15
CA PRO A 135 21.63 -8.60 4.62
C PRO A 135 20.93 -9.94 4.85
N ALA A 136 21.61 -11.05 4.57
CA ALA A 136 21.05 -12.38 4.75
C ALA A 136 20.57 -12.62 6.19
N GLY A 137 19.42 -13.28 6.35
CA GLY A 137 18.79 -13.50 7.66
C GLY A 137 17.98 -12.30 8.18
N THR A 138 17.88 -11.22 7.38
CA THR A 138 16.93 -10.14 7.66
C THR A 138 15.49 -10.63 7.47
N ARG A 139 14.58 -10.15 8.32
CA ARG A 139 13.13 -10.32 8.17
C ARG A 139 12.39 -9.07 8.59
N PHE A 140 11.16 -8.90 8.12
CA PHE A 140 10.26 -7.88 8.65
C PHE A 140 9.67 -8.36 9.98
N ALA A 141 9.57 -7.47 10.97
CA ALA A 141 9.05 -7.80 12.31
C ALA A 141 7.53 -7.98 12.33
N ARG A 142 6.86 -7.52 11.29
CA ARG A 142 5.40 -7.48 11.17
C ARG A 142 5.00 -8.30 9.96
N ASP A 143 3.97 -9.12 10.12
CA ASP A 143 3.19 -9.63 9.00
C ASP A 143 2.37 -8.48 8.44
N LEU A 144 3.03 -7.56 7.72
CA LEU A 144 2.38 -6.42 7.04
C LEU A 144 1.32 -6.89 6.02
N LEU A 145 1.34 -8.17 5.67
CA LEU A 145 0.69 -8.78 4.52
C LEU A 145 -0.42 -9.75 4.95
N GLN A 146 -1.29 -9.38 5.88
CA GLN A 146 -2.64 -9.95 5.77
C GLN A 146 -3.42 -9.25 4.65
N ALA A 147 -3.12 -7.98 4.32
CA ALA A 147 -3.87 -7.15 3.39
C ALA A 147 -3.30 -6.98 1.96
N ALA A 148 -2.48 -7.92 1.50
CA ALA A 148 -2.03 -7.99 0.10
C ALA A 148 -2.76 -9.09 -0.67
#